data_AF-A0AAN1VRJ9-F1
#
_entry.id   AF-A0AAN1VRJ9-F1
#
_cell.length_a   1.000
_cell.length_b   1.000
_cell.length_c   1.000
_cell.angle_alpha   90.00
_cell.angle_beta   90.00
_cell.angle_gamma   90.00
#
_symmetry.space_group_name_H-M   'P 1'
#
loop_
_entity.id
_entity.type
_entity.pdbx_description
1 polymer ?
#
loop_
_entity_poly.entity_id
_entity_poly.type
_entity_poly.pdbx_seq_one_letter_code
_entity_poly.pdbx_strand_id
1 'polypeptide(L)'
;MLNIHWAGFIDLMLIGLTMYLLNSPIQLHMIGIAENSYPQSMVLASSFNSIFSNIGIAIGSAVGSQIAQNVGMQALGPGGAVLAAITLVLTLMLNRKNAQFTESLEA
;
A
#
# COMPACT_ATOMS: atom_id res chain seq x y z
N MET A 1 -19.66 9.03 27.71
CA MET A 1 -18.32 8.40 27.71
C MET A 1 -18.27 7.07 26.91
N LEU A 2 -19.41 6.48 26.51
CA LEU A 2 -19.45 5.17 25.80
C LEU A 2 -19.32 5.23 24.26
N ASN A 3 -19.39 6.40 23.62
CA ASN A 3 -19.52 6.52 22.14
C ASN A 3 -18.18 6.50 21.37
N ILE A 4 -17.07 6.84 22.02
CA ILE A 4 -15.75 6.98 21.35
C ILE A 4 -15.10 5.60 21.13
N HIS A 5 -15.35 4.64 22.01
CA HIS A 5 -14.77 3.29 21.92
C HIS A 5 -15.31 2.49 20.74
N TRP A 6 -16.62 2.57 20.47
CA TRP A 6 -17.24 1.93 19.32
C TRP A 6 -16.81 2.57 18.01
N ALA A 7 -16.69 3.90 17.97
CA ALA A 7 -16.17 4.60 16.80
C ALA A 7 -14.73 4.16 16.46
N GLY A 8 -13.83 4.13 17.45
CA GLY A 8 -12.45 3.67 17.23
C GLY A 8 -12.36 2.19 16.81
N PHE A 9 -13.25 1.34 17.32
CA PHE A 9 -13.33 -0.06 16.88
C PHE A 9 -13.77 -0.18 15.42
N ILE A 10 -14.79 0.58 15.02
CA ILE A 10 -15.26 0.62 13.63
C ILE A 10 -14.16 1.14 12.71
N ASP A 11 -13.44 2.20 13.10
CA ASP A 11 -12.34 2.75 12.33
C ASP A 11 -11.21 1.72 12.13
N LEU A 12 -10.83 0.99 13.19
CA LEU A 12 -9.84 -0.09 13.09
C LEU A 12 -10.31 -1.21 12.14
N MET A 13 -11.59 -1.58 12.18
CA MET A 13 -12.17 -2.56 11.28
C MET A 13 -12.16 -2.06 9.82
N LEU A 14 -12.47 -0.79 9.58
CA LEU A 14 -12.44 -0.19 8.25
C LEU A 14 -11.02 -0.12 7.70
N ILE A 15 -10.04 0.25 8.52
CA ILE A 15 -8.62 0.25 8.12
C ILE A 15 -8.18 -1.18 7.78
N GLY A 16 -8.51 -2.16 8.60
CA GLY A 16 -8.20 -3.56 8.32
C GLY A 16 -8.85 -4.05 7.01
N LEU A 17 -10.13 -3.73 6.81
CA LEU A 17 -10.85 -4.10 5.60
C LEU A 17 -10.22 -3.47 4.35
N THR A 18 -9.95 -2.15 4.39
CA THR A 18 -9.35 -1.43 3.25
C THR A 18 -7.95 -1.96 2.92
N MET A 19 -7.14 -2.30 3.92
CA MET A 19 -5.82 -2.92 3.71
C MET A 19 -5.93 -4.22 2.89
N TYR A 20 -6.88 -5.10 3.22
CA TYR A 20 -7.08 -6.35 2.46
C TYR A 20 -7.68 -6.11 1.07
N LEU A 21 -8.65 -5.19 0.97
CA LEU A 21 -9.28 -4.86 -0.30
C LEU A 21 -8.31 -4.23 -1.29
N LEU A 22 -7.29 -3.50 -0.83
CA LEU A 22 -6.27 -2.91 -1.69
C LEU A 22 -5.16 -3.90 -2.06
N ASN A 23 -4.73 -4.77 -1.12
CA ASN A 23 -3.63 -5.70 -1.36
C ASN A 23 -3.95 -6.76 -2.42
N SER A 24 -5.15 -7.34 -2.41
CA SER A 24 -5.50 -8.43 -3.34
C SER A 24 -5.52 -8.00 -4.82
N PRO A 25 -6.16 -6.88 -5.22
CA PRO A 25 -6.15 -6.40 -6.60
C PRO A 25 -4.75 -6.06 -7.11
N ILE A 26 -3.91 -5.43 -6.28
CA ILE A 26 -2.53 -5.08 -6.65
C ILE A 26 -1.73 -6.36 -6.94
N GLN A 27 -1.85 -7.36 -6.07
CA GLN A 27 -1.18 -8.65 -6.24
C GLN A 27 -1.64 -9.34 -7.53
N LEU A 28 -2.96 -9.39 -7.78
CA LEU A 28 -3.51 -10.00 -8.99
C LEU A 28 -3.10 -9.26 -10.26
N HIS A 29 -3.07 -7.93 -10.24
CA HIS A 29 -2.63 -7.12 -11.36
C HIS A 29 -1.16 -7.40 -11.72
N MET A 30 -0.27 -7.46 -10.73
CA MET A 30 1.14 -7.73 -10.95
C MET A 30 1.39 -9.14 -11.49
N ILE A 31 0.68 -10.15 -10.96
CA ILE A 31 0.75 -11.52 -11.48
C ILE A 31 0.17 -11.59 -12.89
N GLY A 32 -0.94 -10.91 -13.17
CA GLY A 32 -1.54 -10.85 -14.50
C GLY A 32 -0.62 -10.21 -15.55
N ILE A 33 0.14 -9.18 -15.19
CA ILE A 33 1.19 -8.62 -16.07
C ILE A 33 2.31 -9.64 -16.30
N ALA A 34 2.79 -10.29 -15.25
CA ALA A 34 3.84 -11.30 -15.37
C ALA A 34 3.38 -12.49 -16.22
N GLU A 35 2.15 -12.97 -16.06
CA GLU A 35 1.61 -14.08 -16.85
C GLU A 35 1.52 -13.74 -18.34
N ASN A 36 1.05 -12.54 -18.69
CA ASN A 36 0.87 -12.12 -20.08
C ASN A 36 2.19 -11.73 -20.77
N SER A 37 3.11 -11.06 -20.07
CA SER A 37 4.34 -10.52 -20.67
C SER A 37 5.59 -11.38 -20.41
N TYR A 38 5.66 -12.07 -19.28
CA TYR A 38 6.86 -12.80 -18.82
C TYR A 38 6.51 -14.06 -18.02
N PRO A 39 5.87 -15.09 -18.62
CA PRO A 39 5.37 -16.26 -17.89
C PRO A 39 6.47 -17.04 -17.16
N GLN A 40 7.71 -16.99 -17.66
CA GLN A 40 8.90 -17.57 -17.02
C GLN A 40 9.26 -16.87 -15.68
N SER A 41 8.77 -15.65 -15.45
CA SER A 41 9.11 -14.80 -14.30
C SER A 41 8.00 -14.70 -13.25
N MET A 42 6.93 -15.51 -13.35
CA MET A 42 5.82 -15.50 -12.38
C MET A 42 6.28 -15.70 -10.92
N VAL A 43 7.24 -16.61 -10.69
CA VAL A 43 7.78 -16.87 -9.35
C VAL A 43 8.52 -15.64 -8.80
N LEU A 44 9.23 -14.90 -9.68
CA LEU A 44 9.92 -13.66 -9.31
C LEU A 44 8.92 -12.53 -9.00
N ALA A 45 7.85 -12.39 -9.79
CA ALA A 45 6.79 -11.42 -9.49
C ALA A 45 6.15 -11.73 -8.13
N SER A 46 5.76 -12.98 -7.88
CA SER A 46 5.18 -13.39 -6.60
C SER A 46 6.12 -13.15 -5.41
N SER A 47 7.43 -13.42 -5.57
CA SER A 47 8.40 -13.18 -4.50
C SER A 47 8.60 -11.69 -4.23
N PHE A 48 8.61 -10.84 -5.26
CA PHE A 48 8.65 -9.38 -5.09
C PHE A 48 7.45 -8.85 -4.29
N ASN A 49 6.23 -9.38 -4.53
CA ASN A 49 5.06 -8.98 -3.75
C ASN A 49 5.28 -9.17 -2.25
N SER A 50 5.81 -10.34 -1.85
CA SER A 50 6.09 -10.67 -0.46
C SER A 50 7.24 -9.83 0.11
N ILE A 51 8.32 -9.65 -0.66
CA ILE A 51 9.49 -8.84 -0.23
C ILE A 51 9.05 -7.39 0.05
N PHE A 52 8.37 -6.75 -0.89
CA PHE A 52 7.96 -5.35 -0.74
C PHE A 52 6.89 -5.18 0.35
N SER A 53 5.97 -6.13 0.51
CA SER A 53 5.01 -6.12 1.62
C SER A 53 5.72 -6.18 2.98
N ASN A 54 6.68 -7.09 3.15
CA ASN A 54 7.45 -7.21 4.40
C ASN A 54 8.29 -5.96 4.68
N ILE A 55 8.93 -5.38 3.65
CA ILE A 55 9.65 -4.11 3.76
C ILE A 55 8.69 -2.99 4.18
N GLY A 56 7.52 -2.90 3.56
CA GLY A 56 6.49 -1.92 3.91
C GLY A 56 6.05 -2.03 5.37
N ILE A 57 5.80 -3.24 5.86
CA ILE A 57 5.46 -3.49 7.28
C ILE A 57 6.63 -3.10 8.19
N ALA A 58 7.87 -3.45 7.84
CA ALA A 58 9.04 -3.11 8.63
C ALA A 58 9.24 -1.58 8.74
N ILE A 59 9.14 -0.86 7.62
CA ILE A 59 9.24 0.60 7.59
C ILE A 59 8.08 1.24 8.35
N GLY A 60 6.84 0.80 8.08
CA GLY A 60 5.65 1.31 8.76
C GLY A 60 5.69 1.09 10.27
N SER A 61 6.16 -0.07 10.71
CA SER A 61 6.37 -0.39 12.13
C SER A 61 7.47 0.46 12.76
N ALA A 62 8.60 0.63 12.08
CA ALA A 62 9.70 1.47 12.58
C ALA A 62 9.25 2.94 12.73
N VAL A 63 8.62 3.50 11.69
CA VAL A 63 8.10 4.88 11.71
C VAL A 63 6.99 5.03 12.75
N GLY A 64 6.03 4.10 12.79
CA GLY A 64 4.93 4.12 13.75
C GLY A 64 5.41 4.02 15.20
N SER A 65 6.37 3.14 15.47
CA SER A 65 7.02 3.01 16.78
C SER A 65 7.73 4.30 17.18
N GLN A 66 8.50 4.91 16.27
CA GLN A 66 9.22 6.15 16.53
C GLN A 66 8.27 7.32 16.83
N ILE A 67 7.13 7.39 16.13
CA ILE A 67 6.10 8.41 16.38
C ILE A 67 5.42 8.17 17.74
N ALA A 68 5.05 6.91 18.02
CA ALA A 68 4.40 6.55 19.28
C ALA A 68 5.28 6.84 20.50
N GLN A 69 6.58 6.59 20.41
CA GLN A 69 7.53 6.80 21.52
C GLN A 69 7.90 8.27 21.75
N ASN A 70 8.10 9.06 20.70
CA ASN A 70 8.66 10.42 20.85
C ASN A 70 7.60 11.53 20.81
N VAL A 71 6.48 11.32 20.12
CA VAL A 71 5.43 12.34 19.90
C VAL A 71 4.12 11.95 20.58
N GLY A 72 3.84 10.65 20.66
CA GLY A 72 2.66 10.08 21.31
C GLY A 72 1.65 9.51 20.31
N MET A 73 0.75 8.64 20.81
CA MET A 73 -0.16 7.85 19.97
C MET A 73 -1.13 8.69 19.11
N GLN A 74 -1.43 9.93 19.52
CA GLN A 74 -2.32 10.82 18.77
C GLN A 74 -1.72 11.22 17.41
N ALA A 75 -0.39 11.27 17.30
CA ALA A 75 0.31 11.62 16.06
C ALA A 75 0.43 10.44 15.07
N LEU A 76 0.04 9.22 15.48
CA LEU A 76 0.14 8.03 14.64
C LEU A 76 -0.77 8.11 13.40
N GLY A 77 -1.99 8.66 13.56
CA GLY A 77 -2.92 8.88 12.45
C GLY A 77 -2.37 9.84 11.40
N PRO A 78 -2.00 11.08 11.76
CA PRO A 78 -1.35 12.02 10.84
C PRO A 78 -0.05 11.48 10.24
N GLY A 79 0.77 10.78 11.02
CA GLY A 79 2.00 10.13 10.52
C GLY A 79 1.72 9.08 9.44
N GLY A 80 0.72 8.23 9.65
CA GLY A 80 0.25 7.28 8.65
C GLY A 80 -0.33 7.96 7.41
N ALA A 81 -1.05 9.09 7.59
CA ALA A 81 -1.60 9.86 6.48
C ALA A 81 -0.51 10.43 5.55
N VAL A 82 0.64 10.85 6.09
CA VAL A 82 1.80 11.27 5.28
C VAL A 82 2.32 10.11 4.42
N LEU A 83 2.49 8.93 5.00
CA LEU A 83 2.92 7.75 4.24
C LEU A 83 1.88 7.36 3.17
N ALA A 84 0.58 7.43 3.48
CA ALA A 84 -0.48 7.19 2.52
C ALA A 84 -0.47 8.22 1.38
N ALA A 85 -0.23 9.50 1.68
CA ALA A 85 -0.13 10.56 0.68
C ALA A 85 1.06 10.35 -0.27
N ILE A 86 2.22 9.94 0.27
CA ILE A 86 3.39 9.58 -0.55
C ILE A 86 3.05 8.42 -1.50
N THR A 87 2.42 7.37 -0.98
CA THR A 87 1.96 6.22 -1.79
C THR A 87 0.98 6.64 -2.89
N LEU A 88 0.06 7.55 -2.59
CA LEU A 88 -0.90 8.07 -3.57
C LEU A 88 -0.17 8.83 -4.69
N VAL A 89 0.76 9.72 -4.35
CA VAL A 89 1.55 10.47 -5.35
C VAL A 89 2.35 9.53 -6.24
N LEU A 90 3.04 8.54 -5.66
CA LEU A 90 3.81 7.56 -6.42
C LEU A 90 2.91 6.73 -7.35
N THR A 91 1.74 6.30 -6.88
CA THR A 91 0.76 5.57 -7.69
C THR A 91 0.25 6.41 -8.85
N LEU A 92 -0.05 7.69 -8.63
CA LEU A 92 -0.49 8.60 -9.68
C LEU A 92 0.61 8.84 -10.72
N MET A 93 1.85 9.00 -10.28
CA MET A 93 3.01 9.13 -11.18
C MET A 93 3.20 7.87 -12.02
N LEU A 94 3.08 6.69 -11.41
CA LEU A 94 3.18 5.40 -12.11
C LEU A 94 2.06 5.25 -13.14
N ASN A 95 0.82 5.58 -12.78
CA ASN A 95 -0.31 5.51 -13.70
C ASN A 95 -0.11 6.45 -14.91
N ARG A 96 0.38 7.67 -14.67
CA ARG A 96 0.73 8.61 -15.76
C ARG A 96 1.82 8.04 -16.67
N LYS A 97 2.84 7.41 -16.12
CA LYS A 97 3.91 6.79 -16.91
C LYS A 97 3.43 5.59 -17.72
N ASN A 98 2.56 4.77 -17.15
CA ASN A 98 1.94 3.67 -17.88
C ASN A 98 1.08 4.19 -19.04
N ALA A 99 0.28 5.24 -18.84
CA ALA A 99 -0.51 5.83 -19.92
C ALA A 99 0.37 6.38 -21.06
N GLN A 100 1.45 7.10 -20.73
CA GLN A 100 2.42 7.60 -21.72
C GLN A 100 3.11 6.47 -22.50
N PHE A 101 3.44 5.37 -21.83
CA PHE A 101 4.05 4.21 -22.47
C PHE A 101 3.08 3.55 -23.46
N THR A 102 1.81 3.39 -23.09
CA THR A 102 0.78 2.86 -24.00
C THR A 102 0.60 3.74 -25.24
N GLU A 103 0.51 5.06 -25.09
CA GLU A 103 0.40 5.99 -26.25
C GLU A 103 1.62 5.91 -27.17
N SER A 104 2.82 5.68 -26.63
CA SER A 104 4.05 5.55 -27.44
C SER A 104 4.15 4.25 -28.26
N LEU A 105 3.32 3.24 -27.96
CA LEU A 105 3.25 2.01 -28.73
C LEU A 105 2.23 2.08 -29.87
N GLU A 106 1.31 3.05 -29.83
CA GLU A 106 0.27 3.27 -30.84
C GLU A 106 0.63 4.35 -31.88
N ALA A 107 1.74 5.09 -31.67
CA ALA A 107 2.28 6.10 -32.57
C ALA A 107 3.37 5.53 -33.51
#